data_AF-A0A1Y0CXI5-F1
#
_entry.id   AF-A0A1Y0CXI5-F1
#
_cell.length_a   1.000
_cell.length_b   1.000
_cell.length_c   1.000
_cell.angle_alpha   90.00
_cell.angle_beta   90.00
_cell.angle_gamma   90.00
#
_symmetry.space_group_name_H-M   'P 1'
#
loop_
_entity.id
_entity.type
_entity.pdbx_description
1 polymer ?
#
loop_
_entity_poly.entity_id
_entity_poly.type
_entity_poly.pdbx_seq_one_letter_code
_entity_poly.pdbx_strand_id
1 'polypeptide(L)'
;MFEYIKSKLEELLTPLSFYSKLQGHYYHAHEDITIYSDGYEFFQWYESFFNNMFFDELLDYINYFFRKEPLISLVDSFRYPEDTCSSHSLKWSIFVNKLNHEYRYSNREITSLIESILSPAVESGKLVNKYLKRINKGSILYRGRIFNSNKEKEDIKLAPFRQLGPPPVEIASEQRMTPSGVSAFYGALDRETCQAELRPIAGVKIATCAFKAINGFKLIDLDAFQKIKPSDIGWHQDPFQEGLGNKIDSVYFFSQLYSELVKPSTAGDAKTYRLTQLFFEVLRVNFLNQVHGIAFSSVQRGGRGKNVVLFPEYSVTQNDDGEIYYPHGCSVEQFFSDEKYFSGFKYKGYSIDPVLLCESESINLHAVKAVKVLSELIDSD
;
A
#
# COMPACT_ATOMS: atom_id res chain seq x y z
N MET A 1 7.15 20.41 34.57
CA MET A 1 6.58 19.42 35.50
C MET A 1 5.07 19.39 35.40
N PHE A 2 4.37 20.52 35.58
CA PHE A 2 2.91 20.62 35.40
C PHE A 2 2.41 20.14 34.03
N GLU A 3 3.07 20.52 32.93
CA GLU A 3 2.74 20.01 31.58
C GLU A 3 2.91 18.48 31.44
N TYR A 4 3.90 17.90 32.12
CA TYR A 4 4.11 16.45 32.11
C TYR A 4 3.01 15.73 32.91
N ILE A 5 2.64 16.28 34.08
CA ILE A 5 1.52 15.79 34.89
C ILE A 5 0.23 15.89 34.09
N LYS A 6 -0.03 17.02 33.43
CA LYS A 6 -1.17 17.22 32.52
C LYS A 6 -1.23 16.16 31.42
N SER A 7 -0.12 15.92 30.72
CA SER A 7 -0.06 14.90 29.68
C SER A 7 -0.35 13.49 30.23
N LYS A 8 0.09 13.17 31.44
CA LYS A 8 -0.21 11.88 32.08
C LYS A 8 -1.66 11.77 32.54
N LEU A 9 -2.28 12.86 32.94
CA LEU A 9 -3.71 12.89 33.28
C LEU A 9 -4.59 12.75 32.05
N GLU A 10 -4.24 13.37 30.94
CA GLU A 10 -4.95 13.19 29.67
C GLU A 10 -4.90 11.73 29.18
N GLU A 11 -3.88 10.96 29.59
CA GLU A 11 -3.81 9.51 29.34
C GLU A 11 -4.69 8.69 30.30
N LEU A 12 -4.86 9.15 31.55
CA LEU A 12 -5.53 8.40 32.63
C LEU A 12 -7.01 8.75 32.79
N LEU A 13 -7.36 10.01 32.53
CA LEU A 13 -8.68 10.59 32.73
C LEU A 13 -9.26 10.98 31.39
N THR A 14 -10.45 10.45 31.11
CA THR A 14 -11.14 10.74 29.85
C THR A 14 -12.47 11.40 30.15
N PRO A 15 -12.88 12.44 29.39
CA PRO A 15 -14.11 13.14 29.66
C PRO A 15 -15.35 12.28 29.42
N LEU A 16 -16.41 12.46 30.23
CA LEU A 16 -17.63 11.66 30.15
C LEU A 16 -18.31 11.73 28.77
N SER A 17 -18.23 12.87 28.08
CA SER A 17 -18.77 13.04 26.72
C SER A 17 -18.05 12.23 25.63
N PHE A 18 -16.82 11.77 25.88
CA PHE A 18 -16.10 10.87 24.98
C PHE A 18 -16.70 9.46 25.02
N TYR A 19 -17.13 9.00 26.20
CA TYR A 19 -17.71 7.67 26.39
C TYR A 19 -19.16 7.57 25.96
N SER A 20 -19.95 8.65 26.08
CA SER A 20 -21.34 8.66 25.60
C SER A 20 -21.47 8.45 24.07
N LYS A 21 -20.37 8.60 23.33
CA LYS A 21 -20.27 8.34 21.88
C LYS A 21 -19.87 6.90 21.52
N LEU A 22 -19.46 6.09 22.49
CA LEU A 22 -18.96 4.71 22.31
C LEU A 22 -20.03 3.65 22.63
N GLN A 23 -21.31 3.92 22.33
CA GLN A 23 -22.51 3.16 22.77
C GLN A 23 -22.55 1.63 22.52
N GLY A 24 -21.51 1.00 21.97
CA GLY A 24 -21.44 -0.45 21.79
C GLY A 24 -20.68 -1.26 22.85
N HIS A 25 -19.93 -0.63 23.78
CA HIS A 25 -18.94 -1.38 24.59
C HIS A 25 -19.27 -1.59 26.08
N TYR A 26 -20.44 -1.16 26.57
CA TYR A 26 -20.72 -1.16 28.00
C TYR A 26 -21.98 -1.96 28.37
N TYR A 27 -21.86 -3.28 28.34
CA TYR A 27 -22.83 -4.17 29.01
C TYR A 27 -22.36 -4.67 30.39
N HIS A 28 -21.12 -4.38 30.82
CA HIS A 28 -20.59 -4.89 32.08
C HIS A 28 -19.83 -3.91 33.01
N ALA A 29 -19.54 -2.66 32.61
CA ALA A 29 -18.65 -1.80 33.43
C ALA A 29 -19.35 -0.85 34.43
N HIS A 30 -20.50 -1.23 35.00
CA HIS A 30 -21.11 -0.42 36.07
C HIS A 30 -20.33 -0.51 37.40
N GLU A 31 -19.45 -1.49 37.56
CA GLU A 31 -18.72 -1.75 38.82
C GLU A 31 -17.29 -1.16 38.84
N ASP A 32 -16.72 -0.73 37.71
CA ASP A 32 -15.29 -0.38 37.57
C ASP A 32 -15.00 1.09 37.17
N ILE A 33 -16.04 1.92 37.11
CA ILE A 33 -15.96 3.33 36.70
C ILE A 33 -16.00 4.21 37.95
N THR A 34 -14.94 4.99 38.18
CA THR A 34 -15.02 6.12 39.12
C THR A 34 -15.17 7.41 38.33
N ILE A 35 -16.27 8.10 38.61
CA ILE A 35 -16.58 9.41 38.03
C ILE A 35 -16.11 10.47 39.02
N TYR A 36 -15.29 11.39 38.54
CA TYR A 36 -14.90 12.59 39.25
C TYR A 36 -15.68 13.76 38.67
N SER A 37 -16.31 14.52 39.53
CA SER A 37 -17.07 15.73 39.19
C SER A 37 -16.18 16.77 38.49
N ASP A 38 -14.90 16.85 38.86
CA ASP A 38 -13.88 17.69 38.24
C ASP A 38 -12.46 17.14 38.52
N GLY A 39 -11.44 17.85 38.00
CA GLY A 39 -10.04 17.50 38.26
C GLY A 39 -9.63 17.61 39.73
N TYR A 40 -10.28 18.46 40.52
CA TYR A 40 -9.94 18.64 41.94
C TYR A 40 -10.28 17.40 42.76
N GLU A 41 -11.45 16.79 42.54
CA GLU A 41 -11.86 15.55 43.22
C GLU A 41 -10.88 14.40 42.97
N PHE A 42 -10.32 14.29 41.77
CA PHE A 42 -9.29 13.30 41.47
C PHE A 42 -7.99 13.54 42.26
N PHE A 43 -7.55 14.81 42.35
CA PHE A 43 -6.27 15.14 42.95
C PHE A 43 -6.24 15.06 44.47
N GLN A 44 -7.38 15.22 45.15
CA GLN A 44 -7.45 15.07 46.61
C GLN A 44 -6.90 13.73 47.11
N TRP A 45 -7.08 12.66 46.33
CA TRP A 45 -6.52 11.33 46.64
C TRP A 45 -5.00 11.31 46.73
N TYR A 46 -4.34 12.27 46.09
CA TYR A 46 -2.89 12.35 45.97
C TYR A 46 -2.26 13.51 46.75
N GLU A 47 -3.05 14.28 47.51
CA GLU A 47 -2.58 15.43 48.31
C GLU A 47 -1.35 15.07 49.17
N SER A 48 -1.39 13.91 49.82
CA SER A 48 -0.31 13.42 50.69
C SER A 48 1.05 13.19 50.01
N PHE A 49 1.09 13.11 48.67
CA PHE A 49 2.31 12.92 47.89
C PHE A 49 3.02 14.24 47.52
N PHE A 50 2.38 15.38 47.78
CA PHE A 50 2.89 16.70 47.44
C PHE A 50 3.07 17.56 48.69
N ASN A 51 3.98 18.55 48.62
CA ASN A 51 4.00 19.63 49.60
C ASN A 51 2.82 20.57 49.31
N ASN A 52 2.09 20.99 50.36
CA ASN A 52 0.90 21.85 50.27
C ASN A 52 1.06 23.03 49.28
N MET A 53 2.17 23.77 49.34
CA MET A 53 2.37 24.95 48.48
C MET A 53 2.46 24.58 46.99
N PHE A 54 3.02 23.41 46.67
CA PHE A 54 3.10 22.91 45.29
C PHE A 54 1.79 22.27 44.84
N PHE A 55 1.08 21.62 45.76
CA PHE A 55 -0.22 21.01 45.50
C PHE A 55 -1.26 22.06 45.15
N ASP A 56 -1.30 23.19 45.86
CA ASP A 56 -2.21 24.30 45.57
C ASP A 56 -1.99 24.88 44.16
N GLU A 57 -0.73 25.14 43.78
CA GLU A 57 -0.39 25.63 42.43
C GLU A 57 -0.72 24.61 41.33
N LEU A 58 -0.50 23.31 41.61
CA LEU A 58 -0.86 22.23 40.70
C LEU A 58 -2.37 22.12 40.53
N LEU A 59 -3.14 22.24 41.62
CA LEU A 59 -4.59 22.22 41.61
C LEU A 59 -5.16 23.38 40.80
N ASP A 60 -4.65 24.60 40.98
CA ASP A 60 -5.07 25.76 40.20
C ASP A 60 -4.79 25.57 38.71
N TYR A 61 -3.59 25.06 38.37
CA TYR A 61 -3.21 24.76 37.00
C TYR A 61 -4.11 23.69 36.37
N ILE A 62 -4.40 22.59 37.07
CA ILE A 62 -5.23 21.49 36.57
C ILE A 62 -6.70 21.91 36.45
N ASN A 63 -7.22 22.64 37.44
CA ASN A 63 -8.59 23.16 37.43
C ASN A 63 -8.84 24.09 36.24
N TYR A 64 -7.84 24.83 35.77
CA TYR A 64 -7.98 25.63 34.56
C TYR A 64 -8.29 24.78 33.31
N PHE A 65 -7.70 23.58 33.18
CA PHE A 65 -7.84 22.72 32.00
C PHE A 65 -9.03 21.75 32.06
N PHE A 66 -9.34 21.22 33.24
CA PHE A 66 -10.32 20.14 33.41
C PHE A 66 -11.72 20.61 33.86
N ARG A 67 -11.97 21.93 33.87
CA ARG A 67 -13.19 22.57 34.38
C ARG A 67 -14.50 22.29 33.63
N LYS A 68 -14.49 21.57 32.52
CA LYS A 68 -15.57 21.64 31.52
C LYS A 68 -16.55 20.46 31.52
N GLU A 69 -16.24 19.35 32.18
CA GLU A 69 -17.13 18.19 32.28
C GLU A 69 -16.59 17.15 33.28
N PRO A 70 -17.45 16.24 33.81
CA PRO A 70 -17.01 15.13 34.65
C PRO A 70 -15.98 14.24 33.96
N LEU A 71 -14.99 13.79 34.72
CA LEU A 71 -13.92 12.92 34.26
C LEU A 71 -14.16 11.49 34.72
N ILE A 72 -13.78 10.52 33.89
CA ILE A 72 -13.83 9.11 34.23
C ILE A 72 -12.41 8.58 34.38
N SER A 73 -12.16 7.88 35.50
CA SER A 73 -11.07 6.92 35.63
C SER A 73 -11.63 5.51 35.65
N LEU A 74 -10.96 4.59 34.95
CA LEU A 74 -11.24 3.16 35.03
C LEU A 74 -10.33 2.58 36.11
N VAL A 75 -10.92 2.28 37.26
CA VAL A 75 -10.16 1.88 38.46
C VAL A 75 -9.49 0.51 38.30
N ASP A 76 -10.00 -0.35 37.42
CA ASP A 76 -9.51 -1.72 37.26
C ASP A 76 -8.95 -2.03 35.86
N SER A 77 -8.18 -1.10 35.27
CA SER A 77 -7.41 -1.36 34.03
C SER A 77 -6.28 -2.40 34.17
N PHE A 78 -6.14 -3.04 35.34
CA PHE A 78 -5.11 -4.04 35.64
C PHE A 78 -5.63 -5.44 35.97
N ARG A 79 -6.95 -5.68 36.10
CA ARG A 79 -7.47 -7.02 36.52
C ARG A 79 -7.98 -7.95 35.42
N TYR A 80 -8.22 -7.47 34.20
CA TYR A 80 -8.64 -8.36 33.11
C TYR A 80 -7.61 -8.33 31.97
N PRO A 81 -6.71 -9.33 31.90
CA PRO A 81 -5.79 -9.50 30.78
C PRO A 81 -6.48 -9.80 29.45
N GLU A 82 -7.78 -10.13 29.46
CA GLU A 82 -8.43 -10.70 28.28
C GLU A 82 -9.27 -9.71 27.47
N ASP A 83 -9.74 -8.59 28.03
CA ASP A 83 -10.62 -7.66 27.29
C ASP A 83 -10.34 -6.16 27.48
N THR A 84 -9.30 -5.78 28.22
CA THR A 84 -8.77 -4.41 28.10
C THR A 84 -7.83 -4.37 26.89
N CYS A 85 -8.30 -3.74 25.81
CA CYS A 85 -7.48 -3.44 24.65
C CYS A 85 -6.34 -2.52 25.08
N SER A 86 -5.25 -3.10 25.59
CA SER A 86 -4.05 -2.34 25.93
C SER A 86 -3.67 -1.52 24.70
N SER A 87 -3.16 -0.30 24.89
CA SER A 87 -2.64 0.49 23.76
C SER A 87 -1.67 -0.32 22.89
N HIS A 88 -1.02 -1.34 23.47
CA HIS A 88 -0.19 -2.32 22.77
C HIS A 88 -0.98 -3.36 21.96
N SER A 89 -2.10 -3.90 22.44
CA SER A 89 -2.97 -4.82 21.66
C SER A 89 -3.53 -4.13 20.41
N LEU A 90 -3.95 -2.88 20.56
CA LEU A 90 -4.39 -2.05 19.45
C LEU A 90 -3.24 -1.73 18.49
N LYS A 91 -2.08 -1.27 19.01
CA LYS A 91 -0.85 -1.04 18.21
C LYS A 91 -0.38 -2.32 17.50
N TRP A 92 -0.49 -3.47 18.14
CA TRP A 92 -0.15 -4.77 17.57
C TRP A 92 -1.10 -5.13 16.44
N SER A 93 -2.40 -4.94 16.63
CA SER A 93 -3.41 -5.17 15.58
C SER A 93 -3.17 -4.28 14.36
N ILE A 94 -2.85 -2.99 14.57
CA ILE A 94 -2.43 -2.08 13.49
C ILE A 94 -1.17 -2.60 12.80
N PHE A 95 -0.17 -2.99 13.59
CA PHE A 95 1.11 -3.46 13.06
C PHE A 95 0.93 -4.74 12.23
N VAL A 96 0.14 -5.70 12.70
CA VAL A 96 -0.22 -6.91 11.96
C VAL A 96 -0.97 -6.55 10.67
N ASN A 97 -1.92 -5.61 10.73
CA ASN A 97 -2.62 -5.13 9.54
C ASN A 97 -1.65 -4.51 8.52
N LYS A 98 -0.71 -3.68 8.99
CA LYS A 98 0.35 -3.10 8.14
C LYS A 98 1.27 -4.16 7.54
N LEU A 99 1.65 -5.19 8.31
CA LEU A 99 2.45 -6.30 7.80
C LEU A 99 1.71 -7.10 6.72
N ASN A 100 0.40 -7.28 6.89
CA ASN A 100 -0.42 -8.05 5.97
C ASN A 100 -0.74 -7.29 4.67
N HIS A 101 -0.90 -5.96 4.75
CA HIS A 101 -1.51 -5.16 3.67
C HIS A 101 -0.66 -3.99 3.17
N GLU A 102 0.40 -3.58 3.88
CA GLU A 102 1.21 -2.42 3.53
C GLU A 102 2.69 -2.76 3.25
N TYR A 103 3.46 -3.22 4.24
CA TYR A 103 4.91 -3.44 4.09
C TYR A 103 5.32 -4.76 4.74
N ARG A 104 6.09 -5.61 4.06
CA ARG A 104 6.54 -6.90 4.62
C ARG A 104 7.97 -6.91 5.11
N TYR A 105 8.86 -6.06 4.58
CA TYR A 105 10.30 -6.23 4.78
C TYR A 105 10.93 -5.07 5.54
N SER A 106 11.69 -5.40 6.59
CA SER A 106 12.39 -4.45 7.47
C SER A 106 13.91 -4.63 7.50
N ASN A 107 14.45 -5.55 6.70
CA ASN A 107 15.90 -5.83 6.72
C ASN A 107 16.66 -4.76 5.92
N ARG A 108 17.28 -3.84 6.66
CA ARG A 108 18.06 -2.72 6.12
C ARG A 108 19.26 -3.16 5.28
N GLU A 109 19.90 -4.29 5.58
CA GLU A 109 21.02 -4.81 4.79
C GLU A 109 20.57 -5.14 3.37
N ILE A 110 19.42 -5.82 3.26
CA ILE A 110 18.87 -6.21 1.95
C ILE A 110 18.37 -5.00 1.17
N THR A 111 17.68 -4.04 1.83
CA THR A 111 17.22 -2.83 1.15
C THR A 111 18.39 -1.96 0.69
N SER A 112 19.45 -1.83 1.51
CA SER A 112 20.66 -1.07 1.15
C SER A 112 21.38 -1.70 -0.04
N LEU A 113 21.40 -3.03 -0.16
CA LEU A 113 21.95 -3.70 -1.33
C LEU A 113 21.15 -3.36 -2.61
N ILE A 114 19.82 -3.41 -2.56
CA ILE A 114 18.96 -3.05 -3.70
C ILE A 114 19.15 -1.57 -4.08
N GLU A 115 19.25 -0.68 -3.09
CA GLU A 115 19.57 0.74 -3.31
C GLU A 115 20.92 0.94 -3.97
N SER A 116 21.94 0.19 -3.53
CA SER A 116 23.27 0.20 -4.12
C SER A 116 23.23 -0.23 -5.59
N ILE A 117 22.49 -1.31 -5.89
CA ILE A 117 22.27 -1.81 -7.26
C ILE A 117 21.55 -0.76 -8.12
N LEU A 118 20.59 -0.03 -7.55
CA LEU A 118 19.84 1.00 -8.27
C LEU A 118 20.61 2.32 -8.46
N SER A 119 21.79 2.48 -7.85
CA SER A 119 22.52 3.75 -7.86
C SER A 119 22.84 4.33 -9.25
N PRO A 120 23.06 3.56 -10.34
CA PRO A 120 23.16 4.11 -11.70
C PRO A 120 21.87 4.73 -12.25
N ALA A 121 20.72 4.36 -11.68
CA ALA A 121 19.40 4.85 -12.07
C ALA A 121 18.96 6.09 -11.28
N VAL A 122 19.74 6.50 -10.27
CA VAL A 122 19.39 7.53 -9.29
C VAL A 122 20.46 8.62 -9.23
N GLU A 123 20.04 9.87 -9.29
CA GLU A 123 20.89 11.05 -9.16
C GLU A 123 20.30 11.99 -8.10
N SER A 124 21.09 12.34 -7.08
CA SER A 124 20.65 13.18 -5.95
C SER A 124 19.32 12.74 -5.32
N GLY A 125 19.14 11.42 -5.16
CA GLY A 125 17.93 10.83 -4.59
C GLY A 125 16.72 10.79 -5.53
N LYS A 126 16.88 11.17 -6.81
CA LYS A 126 15.81 11.16 -7.82
C LYS A 126 16.08 10.16 -8.93
N LEU A 127 15.03 9.49 -9.39
CA LEU A 127 15.13 8.65 -10.58
C LEU A 127 15.45 9.52 -11.81
N VAL A 128 16.47 9.12 -12.56
CA VAL A 128 16.84 9.82 -13.80
C VAL A 128 15.71 9.67 -14.82
N ASN A 129 15.23 10.80 -15.36
CA ASN A 129 14.05 10.83 -16.24
C ASN A 129 14.13 9.89 -17.45
N LYS A 130 15.34 9.58 -17.95
CA LYS A 130 15.53 8.68 -19.10
C LYS A 130 15.13 7.23 -18.84
N TYR A 131 15.01 6.83 -17.57
CA TYR A 131 14.55 5.50 -17.16
C TYR A 131 13.06 5.47 -16.78
N LEU A 132 12.35 6.57 -17.02
CA LEU A 132 10.93 6.69 -16.71
C LEU A 132 10.09 6.58 -17.97
N LYS A 133 9.02 5.80 -17.89
CA LYS A 133 7.96 5.78 -18.88
C LYS A 133 6.86 6.73 -18.46
N ARG A 134 6.57 7.73 -19.30
CA ARG A 134 5.43 8.62 -19.11
C ARG A 134 4.16 7.98 -19.68
N ILE A 135 3.11 7.95 -18.87
CA ILE A 135 1.74 7.67 -19.28
C ILE A 135 1.02 9.01 -19.37
N ASN A 136 0.54 9.38 -20.55
CA ASN A 136 -0.16 10.64 -20.74
C ASN A 136 -1.61 10.51 -20.29
N LYS A 137 -2.23 11.64 -19.91
CA LYS A 137 -3.68 11.70 -19.72
C LYS A 137 -4.39 11.12 -20.94
N GLY A 138 -5.41 10.29 -20.71
CA GLY A 138 -6.16 9.62 -21.76
C GLY A 138 -5.51 8.36 -22.34
N SER A 139 -4.28 8.00 -21.92
CA SER A 139 -3.69 6.72 -22.32
C SER A 139 -4.51 5.56 -21.77
N ILE A 140 -4.63 4.48 -22.54
CA ILE A 140 -5.40 3.31 -22.17
C ILE A 140 -4.48 2.20 -21.65
N LEU A 141 -4.86 1.64 -20.51
CA LEU A 141 -4.35 0.39 -19.97
C LEU A 141 -5.45 -0.67 -20.08
N TYR A 142 -5.07 -1.94 -20.17
CA TYR A 142 -6.00 -3.05 -20.20
C TYR A 142 -5.75 -3.97 -19.03
N ARG A 143 -6.84 -4.39 -18.39
CA ARG A 143 -6.82 -5.40 -17.33
C ARG A 143 -7.89 -6.44 -17.62
N GLY A 144 -7.63 -7.67 -17.20
CA GLY A 144 -8.51 -8.79 -17.46
C GLY A 144 -8.51 -9.80 -16.32
N ARG A 145 -9.47 -10.71 -16.38
CA ARG A 145 -9.67 -11.78 -15.42
C ARG A 145 -10.31 -12.99 -16.10
N ILE A 146 -9.92 -14.19 -15.65
CA ILE A 146 -10.62 -15.44 -16.01
C ILE A 146 -11.86 -15.56 -15.13
N PHE A 147 -12.99 -15.94 -15.74
CA PHE A 147 -14.25 -16.21 -15.05
C PHE A 147 -14.81 -17.56 -15.47
N ASN A 148 -15.48 -18.24 -14.52
CA ASN A 148 -15.90 -19.63 -14.65
C ASN A 148 -17.42 -19.82 -14.51
N SER A 149 -18.16 -18.81 -14.07
CA SER A 149 -19.63 -18.92 -13.90
C SER A 149 -20.40 -17.84 -14.65
N ASN A 150 -21.69 -18.11 -14.92
CA ASN A 150 -22.61 -17.10 -15.45
C ASN A 150 -22.83 -15.96 -14.43
N LYS A 151 -22.79 -16.26 -13.13
CA LYS A 151 -22.88 -15.24 -12.09
C LYS A 151 -21.72 -14.25 -12.18
N GLU A 152 -20.48 -14.73 -12.21
CA GLU A 152 -19.29 -13.86 -12.37
C GLU A 152 -19.36 -13.03 -13.65
N LYS A 153 -19.86 -13.61 -14.75
CA LYS A 153 -20.05 -12.89 -16.01
C LYS A 153 -21.02 -11.71 -15.84
N GLU A 154 -22.15 -11.91 -15.18
CA GLU A 154 -23.12 -10.84 -14.95
C GLU A 154 -22.60 -9.82 -13.92
N ASP A 155 -21.91 -10.25 -12.87
CA ASP A 155 -21.24 -9.36 -11.91
C ASP A 155 -20.21 -8.46 -12.61
N ILE A 156 -19.41 -9.02 -13.53
CA ILE A 156 -18.41 -8.28 -14.32
C ILE A 156 -19.08 -7.22 -15.20
N LYS A 157 -20.20 -7.54 -15.84
CA LYS A 157 -20.94 -6.56 -16.67
C LYS A 157 -21.59 -5.47 -15.82
N LEU A 158 -22.12 -5.84 -14.66
CA LEU A 158 -22.81 -4.92 -13.75
C LEU A 158 -21.84 -3.90 -13.14
N ALA A 159 -20.67 -4.35 -12.70
CA ALA A 159 -19.69 -3.50 -12.03
C ALA A 159 -18.24 -3.76 -12.51
N PRO A 160 -17.90 -3.36 -13.74
CA PRO A 160 -16.62 -3.72 -14.38
C PRO A 160 -15.42 -3.17 -13.61
N PHE A 161 -15.50 -1.92 -13.15
CA PHE A 161 -14.45 -1.26 -12.38
C PHE A 161 -14.16 -1.95 -11.04
N ARG A 162 -15.16 -2.56 -10.38
CA ARG A 162 -14.98 -3.34 -9.15
C ARG A 162 -14.48 -4.76 -9.43
N GLN A 163 -14.96 -5.39 -10.50
CA GLN A 163 -14.65 -6.79 -10.81
C GLN A 163 -13.35 -6.99 -11.60
N LEU A 164 -12.99 -6.01 -12.42
CA LEU A 164 -11.78 -5.96 -13.23
C LEU A 164 -10.78 -4.91 -12.73
N GLY A 165 -11.11 -4.13 -11.70
CA GLY A 165 -10.13 -3.31 -10.97
C GLY A 165 -9.24 -4.15 -10.06
N PRO A 166 -8.39 -3.51 -9.23
CA PRO A 166 -7.55 -4.19 -8.25
C PRO A 166 -8.37 -5.06 -7.29
N PRO A 167 -7.86 -6.21 -6.82
CA PRO A 167 -8.64 -7.03 -5.90
C PRO A 167 -8.81 -6.29 -4.56
N PRO A 168 -9.90 -6.51 -3.81
CA PRO A 168 -9.94 -6.14 -2.39
C PRO A 168 -8.76 -6.76 -1.63
N VAL A 169 -8.20 -6.05 -0.65
CA VAL A 169 -7.03 -6.52 0.13
C VAL A 169 -7.26 -7.85 0.82
N GLU A 170 -8.50 -8.14 1.23
CA GLU A 170 -8.90 -9.37 1.93
C GLU A 170 -8.79 -10.62 1.04
N ILE A 171 -8.91 -10.44 -0.28
CA ILE A 171 -8.85 -11.52 -1.27
C ILE A 171 -7.72 -11.32 -2.29
N ALA A 172 -6.81 -10.38 -2.04
CA ALA A 172 -5.64 -10.15 -2.87
C ALA A 172 -4.70 -11.35 -2.77
N SER A 173 -4.69 -12.18 -3.81
CA SER A 173 -3.81 -13.34 -3.92
C SER A 173 -2.36 -12.91 -4.10
N GLU A 174 -1.43 -13.82 -3.79
CA GLU A 174 -0.03 -13.63 -4.10
C GLU A 174 0.20 -13.47 -5.61
N GLN A 175 0.96 -12.43 -5.97
CA GLN A 175 1.35 -12.10 -7.34
C GLN A 175 2.87 -11.88 -7.39
N ARG A 176 3.41 -11.69 -8.60
CA ARG A 176 4.86 -11.52 -8.78
C ARG A 176 5.41 -10.29 -8.06
N MET A 177 4.73 -9.15 -8.16
CA MET A 177 5.24 -7.90 -7.59
C MET A 177 4.67 -7.61 -6.20
N THR A 178 3.56 -8.26 -5.83
CA THR A 178 2.88 -8.01 -4.56
C THR A 178 2.53 -9.34 -3.88
N PRO A 179 2.84 -9.46 -2.58
CA PRO A 179 2.48 -10.65 -1.82
C PRO A 179 0.97 -10.69 -1.53
N SER A 180 0.49 -11.84 -1.04
CA SER A 180 -0.91 -11.96 -0.62
C SER A 180 -1.25 -10.91 0.45
N GLY A 181 -2.43 -10.31 0.33
CA GLY A 181 -2.90 -9.22 1.20
C GLY A 181 -2.57 -7.82 0.68
N VAL A 182 -1.66 -7.67 -0.28
CA VAL A 182 -1.28 -6.36 -0.85
C VAL A 182 -1.95 -6.17 -2.21
N SER A 183 -2.93 -5.26 -2.27
CA SER A 183 -3.66 -4.97 -3.50
C SER A 183 -2.94 -3.95 -4.38
N ALA A 184 -2.81 -4.28 -5.67
CA ALA A 184 -2.24 -3.40 -6.68
C ALA A 184 -2.95 -3.55 -8.04
N PHE A 185 -2.86 -2.50 -8.87
CA PHE A 185 -3.31 -2.56 -10.25
C PHE A 185 -2.28 -3.23 -11.15
N TYR A 186 -2.62 -4.41 -11.68
CA TYR A 186 -1.86 -5.10 -12.73
C TYR A 186 -2.60 -4.95 -14.06
N GLY A 187 -1.92 -4.45 -15.09
CA GLY A 187 -2.48 -4.34 -16.42
C GLY A 187 -1.40 -4.37 -17.51
N ALA A 188 -1.80 -4.05 -18.73
CA ALA A 188 -0.91 -3.94 -19.87
C ALA A 188 -1.28 -2.73 -20.74
N LEU A 189 -0.36 -2.31 -21.61
CA LEU A 189 -0.60 -1.18 -22.53
C LEU A 189 -1.33 -1.58 -23.82
N ASP A 190 -1.51 -2.88 -24.06
CA ASP A 190 -2.31 -3.42 -25.15
C ASP A 190 -3.11 -4.63 -24.67
N ARG A 191 -4.27 -4.85 -25.28
CA ARG A 191 -5.25 -5.84 -24.83
C ARG A 191 -4.73 -7.27 -25.05
N GLU A 192 -3.97 -7.48 -26.12
CA GLU A 192 -3.37 -8.77 -26.44
C GLU A 192 -2.35 -9.19 -25.38
N THR A 193 -1.52 -8.27 -24.90
CA THR A 193 -0.61 -8.51 -23.77
C THR A 193 -1.38 -8.82 -22.48
N CYS A 194 -2.44 -8.06 -22.19
CA CYS A 194 -3.31 -8.33 -21.05
C CYS A 194 -3.88 -9.76 -21.10
N GLN A 195 -4.35 -10.21 -22.25
CA GLN A 195 -4.86 -11.57 -22.43
C GLN A 195 -3.76 -12.64 -22.29
N ALA A 196 -2.57 -12.37 -22.82
CA ALA A 196 -1.44 -13.30 -22.73
C ALA A 196 -0.97 -13.50 -21.28
N GLU A 197 -0.93 -12.45 -20.47
CA GLU A 197 -0.53 -12.54 -19.05
C GLU A 197 -1.50 -13.34 -18.19
N LEU A 198 -2.76 -13.48 -18.61
CA LEU A 198 -3.72 -14.37 -17.93
C LEU A 198 -3.39 -15.86 -18.11
N ARG A 199 -2.46 -16.19 -19.03
CA ARG A 199 -2.06 -17.56 -19.37
C ARG A 199 -3.26 -18.51 -19.55
N PRO A 200 -4.24 -18.13 -20.36
CA PRO A 200 -5.45 -18.92 -20.49
C PRO A 200 -5.16 -20.27 -21.14
N ILE A 201 -5.89 -21.30 -20.71
CA ILE A 201 -5.96 -22.59 -21.40
C ILE A 201 -7.21 -22.65 -22.26
N ALA A 202 -7.25 -23.57 -23.24
CA ALA A 202 -8.46 -23.78 -24.03
C ALA A 202 -9.65 -24.14 -23.12
N GLY A 203 -10.81 -23.56 -23.41
CA GLY A 203 -12.05 -23.76 -22.65
C GLY A 203 -12.34 -22.71 -21.57
N VAL A 204 -11.37 -21.88 -21.17
CA VAL A 204 -11.62 -20.80 -20.20
C VAL A 204 -12.30 -19.60 -20.87
N LYS A 205 -12.93 -18.75 -20.05
CA LYS A 205 -13.50 -17.49 -20.48
C LYS A 205 -12.75 -16.34 -19.81
N ILE A 206 -12.51 -15.28 -20.58
CA ILE A 206 -11.76 -14.10 -20.15
C ILE A 206 -12.64 -12.88 -20.30
N ALA A 207 -12.65 -12.01 -19.31
CA ALA A 207 -13.13 -10.65 -19.44
C ALA A 207 -11.93 -9.70 -19.48
N THR A 208 -11.96 -8.67 -20.32
CA THR A 208 -10.96 -7.59 -20.38
C THR A 208 -11.66 -6.25 -20.46
N CYS A 209 -11.12 -5.22 -19.80
CA CYS A 209 -11.65 -3.86 -19.82
C CYS A 209 -10.51 -2.84 -19.97
N ALA A 210 -10.83 -1.69 -20.57
CA ALA A 210 -9.94 -0.54 -20.68
C ALA A 210 -10.03 0.34 -19.43
N PHE A 211 -8.87 0.82 -18.99
CA PHE A 211 -8.67 1.73 -17.89
C PHE A 211 -7.89 2.94 -18.41
N LYS A 212 -8.57 4.07 -18.50
CA LYS A 212 -8.04 5.32 -19.02
C LYS A 212 -7.35 6.13 -17.92
N ALA A 213 -6.13 6.59 -18.18
CA ALA A 213 -5.41 7.47 -17.28
C ALA A 213 -6.15 8.82 -17.12
N ILE A 214 -6.61 9.13 -15.90
CA ILE A 214 -7.34 10.37 -15.59
C ILE A 214 -6.41 11.58 -15.72
N ASN A 215 -5.19 11.42 -15.19
CA ASN A 215 -4.09 12.37 -15.27
C ASN A 215 -2.84 11.69 -15.82
N GLY A 216 -1.86 12.49 -16.27
CA GLY A 216 -0.57 11.95 -16.68
C GLY A 216 0.27 11.52 -15.47
N PHE A 217 0.88 10.34 -15.54
CA PHE A 217 1.75 9.81 -14.48
C PHE A 217 3.03 9.18 -15.04
N LYS A 218 3.95 8.81 -14.15
CA LYS A 218 5.25 8.22 -14.50
C LYS A 218 5.37 6.82 -13.92
N LEU A 219 6.02 5.94 -14.65
CA LEU A 219 6.38 4.58 -14.23
C LEU A 219 7.90 4.41 -14.37
N ILE A 220 8.50 3.56 -13.55
CA ILE A 220 9.87 3.09 -13.77
C ILE A 220 9.84 2.11 -14.95
N ASP A 221 10.62 2.35 -15.99
CA ASP A 221 10.74 1.41 -17.11
C ASP A 221 11.90 0.44 -16.83
N LEU A 222 11.59 -0.77 -16.35
CA LEU A 222 12.62 -1.76 -16.02
C LEU A 222 13.44 -2.17 -17.25
N ASP A 223 12.86 -2.09 -18.44
CA ASP A 223 13.59 -2.34 -19.69
C ASP A 223 14.65 -1.27 -19.97
N ALA A 224 14.50 -0.06 -19.42
CA ALA A 224 15.47 1.00 -19.58
C ALA A 224 16.74 0.73 -18.74
N PHE A 225 16.64 -0.01 -17.64
CA PHE A 225 17.80 -0.38 -16.81
C PHE A 225 18.82 -1.24 -17.58
N GLN A 226 18.34 -2.14 -18.44
CA GLN A 226 19.22 -2.95 -19.31
C GLN A 226 19.99 -2.12 -20.35
N LYS A 227 19.53 -0.89 -20.62
CA LYS A 227 20.14 0.00 -21.63
C LYS A 227 21.15 0.95 -21.03
N ILE A 228 21.33 0.93 -19.71
CA ILE A 228 22.33 1.74 -19.02
C ILE A 228 23.70 1.23 -19.45
N LYS A 229 24.53 2.13 -19.97
CA LYS A 229 25.92 1.83 -20.33
C LYS A 229 26.86 2.44 -19.31
N PRO A 230 28.10 1.93 -19.18
CA PRO A 230 29.09 2.60 -18.35
C PRO A 230 29.26 4.08 -18.74
N SER A 231 29.21 4.43 -20.04
CA SER A 231 29.26 5.83 -20.49
C SER A 231 28.16 6.73 -19.90
N ASP A 232 27.02 6.17 -19.51
CA ASP A 232 25.89 6.91 -18.92
C ASP A 232 26.12 7.34 -17.47
N ILE A 233 27.07 6.73 -16.76
CA ILE A 233 27.36 7.01 -15.34
C ILE A 233 28.52 8.00 -15.14
N GLY A 234 28.98 8.67 -16.21
CA GLY A 234 29.93 9.77 -16.09
C GLY A 234 31.35 9.37 -15.68
N TRP A 235 31.74 8.10 -15.79
CA TRP A 235 33.07 7.60 -15.37
C TRP A 235 34.25 8.36 -16.00
N HIS A 236 34.07 8.89 -17.21
CA HIS A 236 35.08 9.65 -17.94
C HIS A 236 35.18 11.12 -17.48
N GLN A 237 34.20 11.60 -16.70
CA GLN A 237 34.14 12.97 -16.20
C GLN A 237 34.79 13.09 -14.82
N ASP A 238 34.61 12.07 -13.96
CA ASP A 238 35.26 11.98 -12.66
C ASP A 238 35.52 10.50 -12.27
N PRO A 239 36.75 9.98 -12.47
CA PRO A 239 37.10 8.61 -12.09
C PRO A 239 37.24 8.43 -10.57
N PHE A 240 37.21 9.51 -9.78
CA PHE A 240 37.27 9.48 -8.32
C PHE A 240 35.89 9.64 -7.67
N GLN A 241 34.82 9.61 -8.47
CA GLN A 241 33.46 9.68 -7.97
C GLN A 241 33.21 8.57 -6.94
N GLU A 242 32.70 8.97 -5.78
CA GLU A 242 32.32 8.03 -4.73
C GLU A 242 31.30 7.00 -5.25
N GLY A 243 31.55 5.72 -4.97
CA GLY A 243 30.69 4.62 -5.40
C GLY A 243 30.77 4.27 -6.88
N LEU A 244 31.72 4.81 -7.65
CA LEU A 244 31.87 4.54 -9.09
C LEU A 244 32.00 3.04 -9.40
N GLY A 245 32.82 2.30 -8.63
CA GLY A 245 32.97 0.85 -8.80
C GLY A 245 31.63 0.11 -8.69
N ASN A 246 30.87 0.39 -7.64
CA ASN A 246 29.54 -0.18 -7.46
C ASN A 246 28.58 0.20 -8.60
N LYS A 247 28.63 1.43 -9.12
CA LYS A 247 27.82 1.83 -10.28
C LYS A 247 28.18 1.01 -11.52
N ILE A 248 29.46 0.78 -11.76
CA ILE A 248 29.93 -0.05 -12.89
C ILE A 248 29.43 -1.49 -12.74
N ASP A 249 29.61 -2.09 -11.57
CA ASP A 249 29.16 -3.46 -11.29
C ASP A 249 27.64 -3.60 -11.47
N SER A 250 26.89 -2.61 -10.98
CA SER A 250 25.44 -2.54 -11.13
C SER A 250 25.01 -2.51 -12.59
N VAL A 251 25.70 -1.72 -13.42
CA VAL A 251 25.43 -1.64 -14.86
C VAL A 251 25.60 -2.99 -15.56
N TYR A 252 26.66 -3.72 -15.24
CA TYR A 252 26.86 -5.07 -15.78
C TYR A 252 25.84 -6.08 -15.24
N PHE A 253 25.39 -5.90 -14.00
CA PHE A 253 24.41 -6.78 -13.36
C PHE A 253 22.97 -6.56 -13.86
N PHE A 254 22.60 -5.39 -14.36
CA PHE A 254 21.20 -5.07 -14.70
C PHE A 254 20.55 -6.02 -15.70
N SER A 255 21.30 -6.56 -16.66
CA SER A 255 20.75 -7.57 -17.58
C SER A 255 20.35 -8.84 -16.84
N GLN A 256 21.18 -9.29 -15.89
CA GLN A 256 20.87 -10.45 -15.05
C GLN A 256 19.69 -10.15 -14.12
N LEU A 257 19.73 -9.02 -13.40
CA LEU A 257 18.66 -8.57 -12.52
C LEU A 257 17.31 -8.50 -13.25
N TYR A 258 17.28 -7.86 -14.42
CA TYR A 258 16.05 -7.79 -15.21
C TYR A 258 15.54 -9.19 -15.54
N SER A 259 16.43 -10.10 -15.92
CA SER A 259 16.04 -11.49 -16.19
C SER A 259 15.43 -12.16 -14.96
N GLU A 260 15.96 -11.94 -13.76
CA GLU A 260 15.42 -12.48 -12.51
C GLU A 260 14.06 -11.87 -12.16
N LEU A 261 13.87 -10.58 -12.44
CA LEU A 261 12.62 -9.88 -12.12
C LEU A 261 11.48 -10.20 -13.12
N VAL A 262 11.83 -10.40 -14.39
CA VAL A 262 10.86 -10.46 -15.51
C VAL A 262 10.66 -11.87 -16.06
N LYS A 263 11.60 -12.82 -15.87
CA LYS A 263 11.40 -14.22 -16.30
C LYS A 263 10.11 -14.83 -15.75
N PRO A 264 9.34 -15.58 -16.54
CA PRO A 264 8.16 -16.29 -16.06
C PRO A 264 8.56 -17.22 -14.92
N SER A 265 7.97 -17.05 -13.74
CA SER A 265 7.97 -18.11 -12.75
C SER A 265 7.26 -19.33 -13.35
N THR A 266 7.94 -20.48 -13.30
CA THR A 266 7.28 -21.78 -13.44
C THR A 266 6.27 -21.87 -12.29
N ALA A 267 5.04 -22.31 -12.57
CA ALA A 267 4.01 -22.40 -11.56
C ALA A 267 4.50 -23.21 -10.35
N GLY A 268 4.53 -22.58 -9.16
CA GLY A 268 4.91 -23.24 -7.91
C GLY A 268 6.21 -22.74 -7.24
N ASP A 269 6.99 -21.85 -7.86
CA ASP A 269 8.25 -21.40 -7.24
C ASP A 269 8.06 -20.19 -6.30
N ALA A 270 7.55 -20.46 -5.09
CA ALA A 270 7.29 -19.45 -4.05
C ALA A 270 8.54 -18.65 -3.64
N LYS A 271 9.75 -19.13 -3.99
CA LYS A 271 11.01 -18.40 -3.74
C LYS A 271 11.23 -17.25 -4.72
N THR A 272 10.88 -17.43 -5.99
CA THR A 272 11.08 -16.42 -7.05
C THR A 272 10.27 -15.15 -6.79
N TYR A 273 9.05 -15.29 -6.25
CA TYR A 273 8.20 -14.14 -5.96
C TYR A 273 8.69 -13.27 -4.81
N ARG A 274 9.40 -13.83 -3.83
CA ARG A 274 9.91 -13.04 -2.70
C ARG A 274 10.92 -11.99 -3.15
N LEU A 275 11.81 -12.34 -4.09
CA LEU A 275 12.80 -11.41 -4.61
C LEU A 275 12.14 -10.28 -5.40
N THR A 276 11.19 -10.61 -6.30
CA THR A 276 10.48 -9.60 -7.09
C THR A 276 9.59 -8.71 -6.24
N GLN A 277 8.90 -9.27 -5.24
CA GLN A 277 8.08 -8.52 -4.28
C GLN A 277 8.93 -7.58 -3.44
N LEU A 278 10.07 -8.05 -2.93
CA LEU A 278 11.00 -7.22 -2.18
C LEU A 278 11.55 -6.08 -3.03
N PHE A 279 11.97 -6.38 -4.26
CA PHE A 279 12.46 -5.36 -5.18
C PHE A 279 11.38 -4.31 -5.49
N PHE A 280 10.15 -4.76 -5.75
CA PHE A 280 8.99 -3.86 -5.95
C PHE A 280 8.69 -3.01 -4.70
N GLU A 281 8.78 -3.58 -3.50
CA GLU A 281 8.59 -2.87 -2.24
C GLU A 281 9.68 -1.80 -2.02
N VAL A 282 10.95 -2.09 -2.31
CA VAL A 282 12.04 -1.08 -2.24
C VAL A 282 11.82 0.05 -3.24
N LEU A 283 11.43 -0.26 -4.48
CA LEU A 283 11.09 0.77 -5.46
C LEU A 283 9.92 1.63 -4.99
N ARG A 284 8.89 1.02 -4.42
CA ARG A 284 7.73 1.70 -3.85
C ARG A 284 8.16 2.62 -2.72
N VAL A 285 8.83 2.12 -1.69
CA VAL A 285 9.23 2.90 -0.51
C VAL A 285 10.11 4.09 -0.89
N ASN A 286 11.10 3.88 -1.77
CA ASN A 286 12.08 4.92 -2.08
C ASN A 286 11.58 5.96 -3.09
N PHE A 287 10.64 5.58 -3.96
CA PHE A 287 10.23 6.42 -5.09
C PHE A 287 8.74 6.70 -5.16
N LEU A 288 7.97 6.39 -4.10
CA LEU A 288 6.51 6.64 -4.04
C LEU A 288 6.15 8.05 -4.50
N ASN A 289 6.87 9.06 -4.01
CA ASN A 289 6.61 10.47 -4.32
C ASN A 289 7.09 10.91 -5.73
N GLN A 290 7.66 10.01 -6.53
CA GLN A 290 8.26 10.32 -7.83
C GLN A 290 7.56 9.61 -9.00
N VAL A 291 7.06 8.39 -8.77
CA VAL A 291 6.49 7.50 -9.79
C VAL A 291 5.33 6.70 -9.20
N HIS A 292 4.43 6.24 -10.07
CA HIS A 292 3.19 5.57 -9.68
C HIS A 292 3.28 4.04 -9.72
N GLY A 293 4.43 3.50 -10.13
CA GLY A 293 4.61 2.07 -10.33
C GLY A 293 5.71 1.75 -11.33
N ILE A 294 5.64 0.57 -11.93
CA ILE A 294 6.63 0.05 -12.88
C ILE A 294 5.99 -0.39 -14.20
N ALA A 295 6.80 -0.42 -15.25
CA ALA A 295 6.49 -1.04 -16.53
C ALA A 295 7.63 -1.97 -16.97
N PHE A 296 7.28 -3.09 -17.59
CA PHE A 296 8.26 -4.05 -18.13
C PHE A 296 7.68 -4.83 -19.31
N SER A 297 8.53 -5.28 -20.23
CA SER A 297 8.12 -6.05 -21.41
C SER A 297 7.49 -7.39 -21.03
N SER A 298 6.44 -7.80 -21.76
CA SER A 298 5.80 -9.10 -21.53
C SER A 298 6.64 -10.23 -22.11
N VAL A 299 7.11 -11.13 -21.25
CA VAL A 299 7.79 -12.36 -21.71
C VAL A 299 6.83 -13.30 -22.42
N GLN A 300 5.54 -13.30 -22.05
CA GLN A 300 4.51 -14.12 -22.70
C GLN A 300 4.32 -13.78 -24.18
N ARG A 301 4.72 -12.57 -24.59
CA ARG A 301 4.63 -12.09 -25.97
C ARG A 301 5.99 -11.98 -26.67
N GLY A 302 7.01 -12.68 -26.16
CA GLY A 302 8.36 -12.64 -26.72
C GLY A 302 8.97 -11.25 -26.62
N GLY A 303 8.74 -10.54 -25.52
CA GLY A 303 9.22 -9.17 -25.29
C GLY A 303 8.40 -8.09 -25.99
N ARG A 304 7.32 -8.43 -26.69
CA ARG A 304 6.39 -7.45 -27.28
C ARG A 304 5.31 -7.04 -26.29
N GLY A 305 4.91 -5.78 -26.33
CA GLY A 305 3.93 -5.23 -25.40
C GLY A 305 4.51 -4.99 -24.01
N LYS A 306 3.76 -4.27 -23.17
CA LYS A 306 4.24 -3.80 -21.87
C LYS A 306 3.22 -4.11 -20.78
N ASN A 307 3.69 -4.76 -19.73
CA ASN A 307 2.99 -4.89 -18.47
C ASN A 307 3.18 -3.61 -17.65
N VAL A 308 2.17 -3.28 -16.86
CA VAL A 308 2.16 -2.17 -15.91
C VAL A 308 1.69 -2.70 -14.57
N VAL A 309 2.41 -2.33 -13.52
CA VAL A 309 1.99 -2.56 -12.14
C VAL A 309 2.04 -1.23 -11.41
N LEU A 310 0.89 -0.73 -10.97
CA LEU A 310 0.84 0.47 -10.13
C LEU A 310 1.16 0.12 -8.69
N PHE A 311 1.77 1.04 -7.96
CA PHE A 311 1.91 0.89 -6.52
C PHE A 311 0.52 0.82 -5.85
N PRO A 312 0.40 0.09 -4.74
CA PRO A 312 -0.84 -0.01 -3.98
C PRO A 312 -1.51 1.35 -3.70
N GLU A 313 -0.71 2.39 -3.44
CA GLU A 313 -1.13 3.76 -3.17
C GLU A 313 -1.82 4.46 -4.34
N TYR A 314 -1.53 4.01 -5.56
CA TYR A 314 -2.03 4.60 -6.80
C TYR A 314 -3.01 3.67 -7.54
N SER A 315 -3.53 2.67 -6.85
CA SER A 315 -4.41 1.64 -7.40
C SER A 315 -5.91 1.94 -7.22
N VAL A 316 -6.28 3.17 -6.85
CA VAL A 316 -7.69 3.58 -6.80
C VAL A 316 -8.21 3.84 -8.23
N THR A 317 -9.39 3.34 -8.52
CA THR A 317 -10.03 3.48 -9.84
C THR A 317 -11.43 4.05 -9.71
N GLN A 318 -11.95 4.69 -10.75
CA GLN A 318 -13.36 5.14 -10.79
C GLN A 318 -14.09 4.58 -12.02
N ASN A 319 -15.41 4.64 -12.03
CA ASN A 319 -16.23 4.36 -13.21
C ASN A 319 -16.65 5.66 -13.93
N ASP A 320 -17.40 5.50 -15.03
CA ASP A 320 -17.89 6.60 -15.86
C ASP A 320 -18.88 7.54 -15.15
N ASP A 321 -19.58 7.02 -14.12
CA ASP A 321 -20.52 7.78 -13.28
C ASP A 321 -19.82 8.56 -12.14
N GLY A 322 -18.50 8.45 -12.02
CA GLY A 322 -17.71 9.08 -10.96
C GLY A 322 -17.69 8.30 -9.64
N GLU A 323 -18.22 7.08 -9.60
CA GLU A 323 -18.11 6.18 -8.47
C GLU A 323 -16.66 5.69 -8.32
N ILE A 324 -16.09 5.90 -7.13
CA ILE A 324 -14.70 5.53 -6.83
C ILE A 324 -14.66 4.16 -6.15
N TYR A 325 -13.85 3.25 -6.69
CA TYR A 325 -13.56 1.96 -6.11
C TYR A 325 -12.21 1.98 -5.38
N TYR A 326 -12.29 1.70 -4.08
CA TYR A 326 -11.17 1.61 -3.17
C TYR A 326 -10.87 0.14 -2.85
N PRO A 327 -9.79 -0.44 -3.40
CA PRO A 327 -9.45 -1.84 -3.12
C PRO A 327 -9.03 -2.09 -1.67
N HIS A 328 -8.68 -1.02 -0.93
CA HIS A 328 -8.29 -1.08 0.48
C HIS A 328 -9.47 -0.85 1.43
N GLY A 329 -10.72 -0.90 0.93
CA GLY A 329 -11.92 -0.79 1.76
C GLY A 329 -12.25 0.63 2.26
N CYS A 330 -11.62 1.67 1.72
CA CYS A 330 -11.93 3.05 2.08
C CYS A 330 -13.29 3.49 1.51
N SER A 331 -14.38 3.43 2.26
CA SER A 331 -15.59 4.17 1.88
C SER A 331 -15.47 5.61 2.39
N VAL A 332 -15.70 6.61 1.51
CA VAL A 332 -15.70 8.03 1.90
C VAL A 332 -16.90 8.36 2.80
N GLU A 333 -17.96 7.57 2.71
CA GLU A 333 -19.27 7.81 3.34
C GLU A 333 -19.35 7.38 4.82
N GLN A 334 -18.30 6.77 5.37
CA GLN A 334 -18.28 6.35 6.78
C GLN A 334 -17.58 7.33 7.74
N PHE A 335 -17.12 8.50 7.28
CA PHE A 335 -16.25 9.37 8.10
C PHE A 335 -16.56 10.87 7.96
N PHE A 336 -17.19 11.46 8.98
CA PHE A 336 -17.58 12.88 9.08
C PHE A 336 -16.47 13.81 9.61
N SER A 337 -15.23 13.67 9.15
CA SER A 337 -14.19 14.67 9.43
C SER A 337 -13.15 14.72 8.32
N ASP A 338 -12.44 15.85 8.22
CA ASP A 338 -11.32 16.08 7.30
C ASP A 338 -10.11 15.13 7.55
N GLU A 339 -10.27 14.14 8.43
CA GLU A 339 -9.30 13.11 8.76
C GLU A 339 -9.93 11.72 8.50
N LYS A 340 -9.52 11.06 7.41
CA LYS A 340 -10.02 9.74 7.05
C LYS A 340 -9.31 8.66 7.87
N TYR A 341 -10.06 7.98 8.74
CA TYR A 341 -9.59 6.91 9.60
C TYR A 341 -10.06 5.55 9.06
N PHE A 342 -9.17 4.58 8.90
CA PHE A 342 -9.55 3.17 8.68
C PHE A 342 -9.42 2.44 10.02
N SER A 343 -10.47 1.74 10.47
CA SER A 343 -10.51 1.02 11.75
C SER A 343 -10.01 1.82 12.98
N GLY A 344 -10.14 3.16 12.95
CA GLY A 344 -9.66 4.05 14.01
C GLY A 344 -8.24 4.64 13.84
N PHE A 345 -7.59 4.50 12.67
CA PHE A 345 -6.21 4.98 12.46
C PHE A 345 -5.97 5.89 11.26
N LYS A 346 -5.06 6.86 11.45
CA LYS A 346 -4.63 7.87 10.47
C LYS A 346 -3.94 7.20 9.28
N TYR A 347 -4.61 7.19 8.12
CA TYR A 347 -4.13 6.57 6.88
C TYR A 347 -3.12 7.52 6.18
N LYS A 348 -1.81 7.26 6.30
CA LYS A 348 -0.77 8.01 5.60
C LYS A 348 -0.20 7.16 4.46
N GLY A 349 -0.50 7.49 3.21
CA GLY A 349 0.23 6.97 2.04
C GLY A 349 -0.62 6.69 0.81
N TYR A 350 -1.84 6.15 0.96
CA TYR A 350 -2.69 5.80 -0.17
C TYR A 350 -3.46 7.01 -0.71
N SER A 351 -3.45 7.16 -2.04
CA SER A 351 -4.26 8.16 -2.72
C SER A 351 -5.74 7.85 -2.51
N ILE A 352 -6.53 8.86 -2.16
CA ILE A 352 -7.99 8.79 -2.25
C ILE A 352 -8.49 9.14 -3.66
N ASP A 353 -7.61 9.76 -4.45
CA ASP A 353 -7.92 10.19 -5.80
C ASP A 353 -7.67 9.02 -6.77
N PRO A 354 -8.65 8.72 -7.64
CA PRO A 354 -8.50 7.69 -8.64
C PRO A 354 -7.44 8.09 -9.67
N VAL A 355 -6.62 7.12 -10.06
CA VAL A 355 -5.59 7.30 -11.10
C VAL A 355 -6.11 6.86 -12.46
N LEU A 356 -7.02 5.88 -12.46
CA LEU A 356 -7.59 5.26 -13.65
C LEU A 356 -9.12 5.33 -13.65
N LEU A 357 -9.69 5.63 -14.80
CA LEU A 357 -11.11 5.54 -15.11
C LEU A 357 -11.36 4.24 -15.87
N CYS A 358 -12.18 3.35 -15.33
CA CYS A 358 -12.66 2.17 -16.03
C CYS A 358 -13.71 2.59 -17.06
N GLU A 359 -13.44 2.33 -18.35
CA GLU A 359 -14.40 2.60 -19.42
C GLU A 359 -15.32 1.39 -19.56
N SER A 360 -16.49 1.44 -18.93
CA SER A 360 -17.37 0.27 -18.72
C SER A 360 -17.85 -0.35 -20.04
N GLU A 361 -18.04 0.47 -21.08
CA GLU A 361 -18.44 0.03 -22.42
C GLU A 361 -17.32 -0.70 -23.20
N SER A 362 -16.09 -0.69 -22.68
CA SER A 362 -14.93 -1.30 -23.35
C SER A 362 -14.70 -2.78 -22.99
N ILE A 363 -15.65 -3.40 -22.25
CA ILE A 363 -15.56 -4.79 -21.83
C ILE A 363 -15.64 -5.72 -23.04
N ASN A 364 -14.64 -6.59 -23.16
CA ASN A 364 -14.68 -7.70 -24.09
C ASN A 364 -14.67 -9.03 -23.32
N LEU A 365 -15.64 -9.88 -23.64
CA LEU A 365 -15.73 -11.26 -23.17
C LEU A 365 -15.22 -12.21 -24.27
N HIS A 366 -14.21 -13.00 -23.95
CA HIS A 366 -13.59 -13.94 -24.87
C HIS A 366 -13.77 -15.37 -24.36
N ALA A 367 -14.23 -16.26 -25.23
CA ALA A 367 -14.14 -17.71 -25.01
C ALA A 367 -12.87 -18.22 -25.69
N VAL A 368 -11.94 -18.77 -24.91
CA VAL A 368 -10.64 -19.22 -25.41
C VAL A 368 -10.83 -20.57 -26.09
N LYS A 369 -10.78 -20.58 -27.43
CA LYS A 369 -10.98 -21.81 -28.22
C LYS A 369 -9.71 -22.64 -28.34
N ALA A 370 -8.56 -21.99 -28.53
CA ALA A 370 -7.26 -22.62 -28.69
C ALA A 370 -6.15 -21.65 -28.28
N VAL A 371 -4.99 -22.18 -27.88
CA VAL A 371 -3.79 -21.40 -27.54
C VAL A 371 -2.72 -21.69 -28.59
N LYS A 372 -2.21 -20.64 -29.25
CA LYS A 372 -1.14 -20.78 -30.23
C LYS A 372 0.21 -20.80 -29.50
N VAL A 373 0.94 -21.91 -29.63
CA VAL A 373 2.33 -22.00 -29.17
C VAL A 373 3.26 -21.54 -30.29
N LEU A 374 4.17 -20.63 -29.98
CA LEU A 374 5.26 -20.24 -30.84
C LEU A 374 6.56 -20.76 -30.20
N SER A 375 7.35 -21.51 -30.95
CA SER A 375 8.60 -22.09 -30.49
C SER A 375 9.70 -21.84 -31.52
N GLU A 376 10.90 -21.55 -31.03
CA GLU A 376 12.12 -21.45 -31.84
C GLU A 376 13.04 -22.61 -31.44
N LEU A 377 13.78 -23.16 -32.41
CA LEU A 377 14.82 -24.14 -32.12
C LEU A 377 15.95 -23.41 -31.39
N ILE A 378 16.29 -23.90 -30.20
CA ILE A 378 17.48 -23.44 -29.47
C ILE A 378 18.59 -24.38 -29.91
N ASP A 379 19.65 -23.81 -30.50
CA ASP A 379 20.82 -24.59 -30.89
C ASP A 379 21.41 -25.29 -29.66
N SER A 380 21.72 -26.57 -29.82
CA SER A 380 22.36 -27.38 -28.79
C SER A 380 23.85 -27.07 -28.78
N ASP A 381 24.23 -25.94 -28.18
CA ASP A 381 25.63 -25.67 -27.80
C ASP A 381 25.99 -26.38 -26.49
#